data_AF-A0A7L3FTH1-F1
#
_entry.id   AF-A0A7L3FTH1-F1
#
_cell.length_a   1.000
_cell.length_b   1.000
_cell.length_c   1.000
_cell.angle_alpha   90.00
_cell.angle_beta   90.00
_cell.angle_gamma   90.00
#
_symmetry.space_group_name_H-M   'P 1'
#
loop_
_entity.id
_entity.type
_entity.pdbx_description
1 polymer ?
#
loop_
_entity_poly.entity_id
_entity_poly.type
_entity_poly.pdbx_seq_one_letter_code
_entity_poly.pdbx_strand_id
1 'polypeptide(L)'
;MARLVQTPPKFHPSDWHMANKMQRVSTEVQKCRSERVIAESQRLLHETEKTTLKTQSDVNKKTEQRQEEIKFWKQELDNKLEQIVRETEVLLTFKSRLEKSLESCREPLIISKKCLLNRQRRTGIDLVHDEVEEELVKEVEVLEGVIALLGRTLEQTNEQIRLNRSAKYNLEMDLKDKFTALMIDDYCASLTSNTPDIRYADNAVKIEEKFVTPEDWIDFSNINVEKAEKERTNSLALRALIDSILSQTASDMRKQREMVNVAFANRVKEVKDAKHKLETLLVMVMDETASQEENIAALKKAIADKEGPFEVAQTRLEARNHRPNMELCYDTVQCRLISEVEELTKNIQRQVEMLVGGGNLWIKDTLAQAETELRSLSRRQLSLEEEIQVKENTLYIDEVLCMQMRESVQINDF
;
A
#
# COMPACT_ATOMS: atom_id res chain seq x y z
N MET A 1 65.17 124.88 8.01
CA MET A 1 65.01 125.05 6.54
C MET A 1 64.00 124.02 6.06
N ALA A 2 62.84 124.48 5.60
CA ALA A 2 61.73 123.64 5.16
C ALA A 2 62.09 122.89 3.86
N ARG A 3 61.78 121.59 3.80
CA ARG A 3 61.92 120.81 2.57
C ARG A 3 60.88 121.32 1.56
N LEU A 4 61.36 121.93 0.49
CA LEU A 4 60.57 122.33 -0.68
C LEU A 4 59.92 121.07 -1.27
N VAL A 5 58.59 121.05 -1.26
CA VAL A 5 57.78 120.09 -2.02
C VAL A 5 58.14 120.25 -3.48
N GLN A 6 58.78 119.24 -4.09
CA GLN A 6 59.03 119.25 -5.53
C GLN A 6 57.69 119.27 -6.26
N THR A 7 57.45 120.30 -7.06
CA THR A 7 56.30 120.35 -7.97
C THR A 7 56.41 119.20 -8.97
N PRO A 8 55.36 118.38 -9.14
CA PRO A 8 55.42 117.25 -10.05
C PRO A 8 55.78 117.72 -11.48
N PRO A 9 56.59 116.95 -12.22
CA PRO A 9 56.91 117.27 -13.60
C PRO A 9 55.63 117.43 -14.42
N LYS A 10 55.54 118.52 -15.19
CA LYS A 10 54.39 118.81 -16.07
C LYS A 10 54.56 118.06 -17.38
N PHE A 11 53.58 117.25 -17.75
CA PHE A 11 53.59 116.48 -18.99
C PHE A 11 53.30 117.36 -20.21
N HIS A 12 53.91 117.04 -21.36
CA HIS A 12 53.59 117.70 -22.62
C HIS A 12 52.20 117.25 -23.11
N PRO A 13 51.40 118.10 -23.78
CA PRO A 13 50.10 117.71 -24.30
C PRO A 13 50.15 116.45 -25.18
N SER A 14 51.21 116.23 -25.95
CA SER A 14 51.41 115.00 -26.73
C SER A 14 51.52 113.75 -25.86
N ASP A 15 52.21 113.84 -24.72
CA ASP A 15 52.40 112.71 -23.79
C ASP A 15 51.11 112.40 -23.04
N TRP A 16 50.32 113.44 -22.69
CA TRP A 16 48.98 113.29 -22.13
C TRP A 16 48.01 112.64 -23.15
N HIS A 17 48.05 113.06 -24.41
CA HIS A 17 47.24 112.45 -25.47
C HIS A 17 47.67 111.00 -25.74
N MET A 18 48.97 110.70 -25.73
CA MET A 18 49.50 109.35 -25.93
C MET A 18 49.15 108.43 -24.76
N ALA A 19 49.32 108.88 -23.50
CA ALA A 19 48.96 108.12 -22.31
C ALA A 19 47.45 107.82 -22.24
N ASN A 20 46.59 108.81 -22.53
CA ASN A 20 45.14 108.58 -22.59
C ASN A 20 44.74 107.66 -23.74
N LYS A 21 45.40 107.75 -24.90
CA LYS A 21 45.18 106.83 -26.02
C LYS A 21 45.60 105.40 -25.65
N MET A 22 46.76 105.22 -25.03
CA MET A 22 47.23 103.91 -24.57
C MET A 22 46.32 103.34 -23.48
N GLN A 23 45.88 104.16 -22.52
CA GLN A 23 44.94 103.73 -21.48
C GLN A 23 43.59 103.32 -22.08
N ARG A 24 43.07 104.08 -23.05
CA ARG A 24 41.84 103.74 -23.77
C ARG A 24 41.98 102.42 -24.53
N VAL A 25 43.07 102.22 -25.27
CA VAL A 25 43.34 100.98 -26.00
C VAL A 25 43.51 99.79 -25.05
N SER A 26 44.28 99.92 -23.97
CA SER A 26 44.49 98.86 -22.98
C SER A 26 43.18 98.48 -22.26
N THR A 27 42.34 99.47 -21.95
CA THR A 27 41.03 99.25 -21.31
C THR A 27 40.07 98.55 -22.26
N GLU A 28 40.04 98.95 -23.54
CA GLU A 28 39.21 98.30 -24.56
C GLU A 28 39.65 96.85 -24.80
N VAL A 29 40.96 96.58 -24.89
CA VAL A 29 41.49 95.21 -25.01
C VAL A 29 41.09 94.35 -23.81
N GLN A 30 41.21 94.88 -22.59
CA GLN A 30 40.82 94.16 -21.37
C GLN A 30 39.30 93.93 -21.30
N LYS A 31 38.50 94.91 -21.71
CA LYS A 31 37.04 94.80 -21.82
C LYS A 31 36.64 93.73 -22.83
N CYS A 32 37.17 93.76 -24.06
CA CYS A 32 36.91 92.73 -25.07
C CYS A 32 37.33 91.33 -24.58
N ARG A 33 38.46 91.22 -23.87
CA ARG A 33 38.89 89.94 -23.27
C ARG A 33 37.89 89.46 -22.21
N SER A 34 37.40 90.36 -21.36
CA SER A 34 36.38 90.05 -20.33
C SER A 34 35.05 89.65 -20.97
N GLU A 35 34.57 90.39 -21.96
CA GLU A 35 33.33 90.08 -22.70
C GLU A 35 33.42 88.71 -23.37
N ARG A 36 34.58 88.38 -23.96
CA ARG A 36 34.82 87.05 -24.53
C ARG A 36 34.78 85.94 -23.48
N VAL A 37 35.43 86.14 -22.31
CA VAL A 37 35.39 85.16 -21.20
C VAL A 37 33.98 85.00 -20.65
N ILE A 38 33.20 86.08 -20.53
CA ILE A 38 31.80 86.02 -20.11
C ILE A 38 30.97 85.23 -21.12
N ALA A 39 31.09 85.54 -22.42
CA ALA A 39 30.36 84.84 -23.48
C ALA A 39 30.73 83.34 -23.53
N GLU A 40 32.02 83.01 -23.39
CA GLU A 40 32.49 81.63 -23.33
C GLU A 40 32.02 80.90 -22.07
N SER A 41 32.03 81.56 -20.91
CA SER A 41 31.52 81.01 -19.65
C SER A 41 30.02 80.76 -19.71
N GLN A 42 29.24 81.68 -20.28
CA GLN A 42 27.80 81.52 -20.48
C GLN A 42 27.48 80.38 -21.44
N ARG A 43 28.24 80.26 -22.54
CA ARG A 43 28.12 79.12 -23.46
C ARG A 43 28.41 77.80 -22.73
N LEU A 44 29.51 77.74 -21.97
CA LEU A 44 29.89 76.55 -21.21
C LEU A 44 28.84 76.20 -20.15
N LEU A 45 28.30 77.17 -19.41
CA LEU A 45 27.22 76.96 -18.45
C LEU A 45 25.97 76.38 -19.13
N HIS A 46 25.56 76.93 -20.27
CA HIS A 46 24.41 76.41 -21.00
C HIS A 46 24.63 75.00 -21.55
N GLU A 47 25.81 74.72 -22.12
CA GLU A 47 26.17 73.40 -22.64
C GLU A 47 26.24 72.36 -21.50
N THR A 48 26.84 72.72 -20.37
CA THR A 48 26.97 71.84 -19.20
C THR A 48 25.63 71.59 -18.52
N GLU A 49 24.79 72.62 -18.36
CA GLU A 49 23.43 72.49 -17.82
C GLU A 49 22.58 71.58 -18.71
N LYS A 50 22.55 71.85 -20.02
CA LYS A 50 21.82 71.03 -20.99
C LYS A 50 22.27 69.58 -20.97
N THR A 51 23.58 69.34 -20.92
CA THR A 51 24.14 67.99 -20.88
C THR A 51 23.79 67.29 -19.56
N THR A 52 23.88 67.99 -18.43
CA THR A 52 23.55 67.46 -17.09
C THR A 52 22.08 67.06 -17.01
N LEU A 53 21.16 67.94 -17.42
CA LEU A 53 19.72 67.67 -17.41
C LEU A 53 19.37 66.50 -18.34
N LYS A 54 19.98 66.45 -19.53
CA LYS A 54 19.77 65.34 -20.47
C LYS A 54 20.23 64.01 -19.88
N THR A 55 21.42 63.97 -19.28
CA THR A 55 21.96 62.74 -18.68
C THR A 55 21.15 62.30 -17.47
N GLN A 56 20.74 63.21 -16.58
CA GLN A 56 19.85 62.87 -15.46
C GLN A 56 18.51 62.32 -15.96
N SER A 57 17.91 62.96 -16.96
CA SER A 57 16.65 62.50 -17.54
C SER A 57 16.77 61.11 -18.17
N ASP A 58 17.85 60.82 -18.90
CA ASP A 58 18.10 59.50 -19.50
C ASP A 58 18.29 58.42 -18.43
N VAL A 59 19.05 58.70 -17.36
CA VAL A 59 19.27 57.75 -16.27
C VAL A 59 17.97 57.50 -15.50
N ASN A 60 17.21 58.53 -15.16
CA ASN A 60 15.92 58.38 -14.46
C ASN A 60 14.97 57.48 -15.25
N LYS A 61 14.86 57.70 -16.57
CA LYS A 61 14.03 56.86 -17.44
C LYS A 61 14.50 55.40 -17.45
N LYS A 62 15.80 55.14 -17.47
CA LYS A 62 16.35 53.78 -17.41
C LYS A 62 16.12 53.13 -16.04
N THR A 63 16.18 53.89 -14.94
CA THR A 63 15.83 53.42 -13.60
C THR A 63 14.35 53.04 -13.52
N GLU A 64 13.45 53.86 -14.07
CA GLU A 64 12.02 53.53 -14.13
C GLU A 64 11.77 52.23 -14.92
N GLN A 65 12.36 52.09 -16.10
CA GLN A 65 12.29 50.85 -16.89
C GLN A 65 12.79 49.63 -16.11
N ARG A 66 13.91 49.78 -15.40
CA ARG A 66 14.48 48.69 -14.59
C ARG A 66 13.57 48.30 -13.42
N GLN A 67 12.94 49.27 -12.75
CA GLN A 67 11.96 49.00 -11.69
C GLN A 67 10.76 48.21 -12.23
N GLU A 68 10.27 48.54 -13.43
CA GLU A 68 9.17 47.81 -14.07
C GLU A 68 9.57 46.34 -14.36
N GLU A 69 10.77 46.10 -14.89
CA GLU A 69 11.30 44.76 -15.12
C GLU A 69 11.41 43.95 -13.81
N ILE A 70 11.95 44.56 -12.75
CA ILE A 70 12.09 43.89 -11.45
C ILE A 70 10.71 43.57 -10.86
N LYS A 71 9.75 44.51 -10.95
CA LYS A 71 8.37 44.29 -10.50
C LYS A 71 7.70 43.14 -11.25
N PHE A 72 7.87 43.08 -12.57
CA PHE A 72 7.38 41.98 -13.39
C PHE A 72 7.93 40.63 -12.92
N TRP A 73 9.26 40.50 -12.82
CA TRP A 73 9.88 39.24 -12.39
C TRP A 73 9.52 38.85 -10.97
N LYS A 74 9.43 39.82 -10.05
CA LYS A 74 8.97 39.56 -8.69
C LYS A 74 7.56 38.98 -8.70
N GLN A 75 6.65 39.55 -9.49
CA GLN A 75 5.28 39.05 -9.58
C GLN A 75 5.23 37.64 -10.18
N GLU A 76 6.00 37.35 -11.23
CA GLU A 76 6.08 35.99 -11.81
C GLU A 76 6.63 34.97 -10.80
N LEU A 77 7.70 35.32 -10.08
CA LEU A 77 8.28 34.46 -9.05
C LEU A 77 7.31 34.23 -7.88
N ASP A 78 6.62 35.28 -7.40
CA ASP A 78 5.61 35.19 -6.34
C ASP A 78 4.45 34.28 -6.77
N ASN A 79 3.96 34.43 -8.00
CA ASN A 79 2.90 33.59 -8.57
C ASN A 79 3.31 32.11 -8.59
N LYS A 80 4.54 31.80 -9.05
CA LYS A 80 5.06 30.43 -9.09
C LYS A 80 5.32 29.86 -7.71
N LEU A 81 5.79 30.69 -6.78
CA LEU A 81 5.99 30.31 -5.39
C LEU A 81 4.67 29.89 -4.74
N GLU A 82 3.62 30.68 -4.91
CA GLU A 82 2.30 30.35 -4.39
C GLU A 82 1.77 29.03 -4.97
N GLN A 83 1.93 28.84 -6.29
CA GLN A 83 1.49 27.62 -6.97
C GLN A 83 2.23 26.37 -6.46
N ILE A 84 3.56 26.40 -6.31
CA ILE A 84 4.33 25.24 -5.86
C ILE A 84 4.10 24.95 -4.37
N VAL A 85 3.88 25.98 -3.54
CA VAL A 85 3.53 25.80 -2.11
C VAL A 85 2.19 25.09 -1.99
N ARG A 86 1.15 25.60 -2.66
CA ARG A 86 -0.18 24.96 -2.67
C ARG A 86 -0.11 23.52 -3.17
N GLU A 87 0.60 23.27 -4.27
CA GLU A 87 0.73 21.91 -4.81
C GLU A 87 1.46 20.96 -3.84
N THR A 88 2.48 21.46 -3.13
CA THR A 88 3.19 20.67 -2.12
C THR A 88 2.28 20.29 -0.95
N GLU A 89 1.42 21.21 -0.49
CA GLU A 89 0.43 20.94 0.55
C GLU A 89 -0.56 19.85 0.11
N VAL A 90 -1.06 19.93 -1.13
CA VAL A 90 -1.95 18.90 -1.66
C VAL A 90 -1.22 17.55 -1.76
N LEU A 91 0.01 17.51 -2.27
CA LEU A 91 0.79 16.28 -2.38
C LEU A 91 1.08 15.64 -1.00
N LEU A 92 1.21 16.45 0.06
CA LEU A 92 1.31 15.94 1.44
C LEU A 92 0.03 15.23 1.91
N THR A 93 -1.16 15.67 1.46
CA THR A 93 -2.41 14.95 1.77
C THR A 93 -2.47 13.60 1.07
N PHE A 94 -2.02 13.53 -0.18
CA PHE A 94 -1.88 12.29 -0.95
C PHE A 94 -0.86 11.33 -0.32
N LYS A 95 0.27 11.86 0.17
CA LYS A 95 1.24 11.09 0.96
C LYS A 95 0.57 10.44 2.18
N SER A 96 -0.23 11.20 2.93
CA SER A 96 -0.93 10.66 4.11
C SER A 96 -1.94 9.57 3.73
N ARG A 97 -2.65 9.71 2.60
CA ARG A 97 -3.55 8.67 2.08
C ARG A 97 -2.80 7.39 1.73
N LEU A 98 -1.64 7.49 1.05
CA LEU A 98 -0.77 6.34 0.76
C LEU A 98 -0.28 5.65 2.04
N GLU A 99 0.19 6.40 3.03
CA GLU A 99 0.66 5.85 4.31
C GLU A 99 -0.46 5.10 5.05
N LYS A 100 -1.67 5.65 5.08
CA LYS A 100 -2.84 4.99 5.69
C LYS A 100 -3.25 3.74 4.92
N SER A 101 -3.25 3.79 3.59
CA SER A 101 -3.55 2.64 2.75
C SER A 101 -2.53 1.52 2.96
N LEU A 102 -1.24 1.83 3.03
CA LEU A 102 -0.17 0.86 3.33
C LEU A 102 -0.35 0.20 4.70
N GLU A 103 -0.67 0.99 5.73
CA GLU A 103 -0.95 0.48 7.07
C GLU A 103 -2.15 -0.48 7.06
N SER A 104 -3.20 -0.14 6.32
CA SER A 104 -4.43 -0.93 6.24
C SER A 104 -4.23 -2.32 5.63
N CYS A 105 -3.17 -2.54 4.84
CA CYS A 105 -2.87 -3.84 4.25
C CYS A 105 -2.27 -4.84 5.25
N ARG A 106 -1.76 -4.39 6.41
CA ARG A 106 -1.05 -5.25 7.37
C ARG A 106 -1.94 -6.31 8.00
N GLU A 107 -3.10 -5.89 8.50
CA GLU A 107 -4.03 -6.80 9.18
C GLU A 107 -4.60 -7.87 8.24
N PRO A 108 -5.13 -7.54 7.04
CA PRO A 108 -5.53 -8.53 6.05
C PRO A 108 -4.44 -9.54 5.74
N LEU A 109 -3.19 -9.09 5.52
CA LEU A 109 -2.07 -9.98 5.20
C LEU A 109 -1.76 -10.96 6.34
N ILE A 110 -1.79 -10.48 7.59
CA ILE A 110 -1.60 -11.32 8.78
C ILE A 110 -2.72 -12.35 8.88
N ILE A 111 -3.97 -11.95 8.64
CA ILE A 111 -5.13 -12.84 8.71
C ILE A 111 -5.05 -13.93 7.64
N SER A 112 -4.78 -13.59 6.37
CA SER A 112 -4.65 -14.57 5.29
C SER A 112 -3.54 -15.59 5.57
N LYS A 113 -2.38 -15.14 6.06
CA LYS A 113 -1.28 -16.03 6.46
C LYS A 113 -1.66 -16.92 7.64
N LYS A 114 -2.37 -16.40 8.64
CA LYS A 114 -2.87 -17.21 9.77
C LYS A 114 -3.91 -18.23 9.33
N CYS A 115 -4.80 -17.90 8.39
CA CYS A 115 -5.75 -18.86 7.82
C CYS A 115 -5.02 -20.03 7.15
N LEU A 116 -4.00 -19.75 6.33
CA LEU A 116 -3.15 -20.81 5.76
C LEU A 116 -2.53 -21.69 6.84
N LEU A 117 -1.91 -21.09 7.87
CA LEU A 117 -1.31 -21.84 8.99
C LEU A 117 -2.33 -22.67 9.78
N ASN A 118 -3.54 -22.16 10.00
CA ASN A 118 -4.59 -22.91 10.69
C ASN A 118 -5.03 -24.12 9.86
N ARG A 119 -5.13 -23.97 8.53
CA ARG A 119 -5.53 -25.05 7.61
C ARG A 119 -4.49 -26.15 7.50
N GLN A 120 -3.21 -25.85 7.72
CA GLN A 120 -2.16 -26.88 7.86
C GLN A 120 -2.37 -27.79 9.09
N ARG A 121 -3.30 -27.47 9.99
CA ARG A 121 -3.65 -28.31 11.16
C ARG A 121 -4.80 -29.28 10.89
N ARG A 122 -5.39 -29.27 9.69
CA ARG A 122 -6.37 -30.28 9.29
C ARG A 122 -5.71 -31.66 9.31
N THR A 123 -6.51 -32.69 9.57
CA THR A 123 -6.02 -34.05 9.76
C THR A 123 -6.52 -35.01 8.69
N GLY A 124 -5.75 -36.08 8.44
CA GLY A 124 -6.16 -37.16 7.55
C GLY A 124 -6.36 -36.70 6.10
N ILE A 125 -7.40 -37.24 5.46
CA ILE A 125 -7.71 -36.98 4.04
C ILE A 125 -8.19 -35.54 3.77
N ASP A 126 -8.49 -34.75 4.79
CA ASP A 126 -8.96 -33.35 4.63
C ASP A 126 -7.81 -32.34 4.59
N LEU A 127 -6.58 -32.77 4.88
CA LEU A 127 -5.38 -31.98 4.62
C LEU A 127 -5.05 -32.03 3.13
N VAL A 128 -5.80 -31.26 2.35
CA VAL A 128 -5.72 -31.21 0.88
C VAL A 128 -5.51 -29.80 0.38
N HIS A 129 -4.83 -29.72 -0.77
CA HIS A 129 -4.76 -28.49 -1.56
C HIS A 129 -6.11 -28.31 -2.28
N ASP A 130 -6.92 -27.39 -1.77
CA ASP A 130 -8.25 -27.08 -2.31
C ASP A 130 -8.35 -25.61 -2.75
N GLU A 131 -9.49 -25.25 -3.34
CA GLU A 131 -9.75 -23.89 -3.83
C GLU A 131 -9.53 -22.81 -2.76
N VAL A 132 -9.81 -23.10 -1.48
CA VAL A 132 -9.60 -22.13 -0.41
C VAL A 132 -8.11 -21.89 -0.18
N GLU A 133 -7.28 -22.92 -0.22
CA GLU A 133 -5.83 -22.77 -0.12
C GLU A 133 -5.27 -21.98 -1.31
N GLU A 134 -5.71 -22.29 -2.54
CA GLU A 134 -5.33 -21.54 -3.75
C GLU A 134 -5.70 -20.05 -3.65
N GLU A 135 -6.94 -19.74 -3.29
CA GLU A 135 -7.41 -18.37 -3.19
C GLU A 135 -6.76 -17.61 -2.02
N LEU A 136 -6.44 -18.27 -0.90
CA LEU A 136 -5.69 -17.67 0.20
C LEU A 136 -4.25 -17.34 -0.19
N VAL A 137 -3.58 -18.21 -0.95
CA VAL A 137 -2.23 -17.94 -1.47
C VAL A 137 -2.28 -16.74 -2.42
N LYS A 138 -3.23 -16.71 -3.34
CA LYS A 138 -3.45 -15.55 -4.24
C LYS A 138 -3.74 -14.26 -3.45
N GLU A 139 -4.51 -14.34 -2.37
CA GLU A 139 -4.78 -13.17 -1.51
C GLU A 139 -3.52 -12.64 -0.85
N VAL A 140 -2.64 -13.51 -0.35
CA VAL A 140 -1.33 -13.12 0.18
C VAL A 140 -0.48 -12.45 -0.91
N GLU A 141 -0.41 -13.02 -2.11
CA GLU A 141 0.34 -12.46 -3.23
C GLU A 141 -0.18 -11.08 -3.67
N VAL A 142 -1.51 -10.92 -3.76
CA VAL A 142 -2.15 -9.64 -4.07
C VAL A 142 -1.81 -8.61 -3.01
N LEU A 143 -1.93 -8.94 -1.72
CA LEU A 143 -1.64 -8.02 -0.63
C LEU A 143 -0.16 -7.61 -0.60
N GLU A 144 0.77 -8.54 -0.80
CA GLU A 144 2.21 -8.23 -0.87
C GLU A 144 2.53 -7.37 -2.09
N GLY A 145 1.91 -7.65 -3.25
CA GLY A 145 2.03 -6.84 -4.46
C GLY A 145 1.51 -5.41 -4.27
N VAL A 146 0.38 -5.25 -3.59
CA VAL A 146 -0.20 -3.94 -3.24
C VAL A 146 0.73 -3.17 -2.30
N ILE A 147 1.22 -3.81 -1.23
CA ILE A 147 2.17 -3.20 -0.29
C ILE A 147 3.43 -2.71 -1.02
N ALA A 148 3.99 -3.53 -1.91
CA ALA A 148 5.18 -3.17 -2.68
C ALA A 148 4.91 -2.04 -3.69
N LEU A 149 3.72 -2.00 -4.31
CA LEU A 149 3.33 -0.93 -5.22
C LEU A 149 3.14 0.40 -4.46
N LEU A 150 2.35 0.39 -3.40
CA LEU A 150 2.11 1.57 -2.56
C LEU A 150 3.40 2.09 -1.93
N GLY A 151 4.29 1.22 -1.48
CA GLY A 151 5.61 1.59 -0.94
C GLY A 151 6.47 2.34 -1.95
N ARG A 152 6.58 1.84 -3.19
CA ARG A 152 7.31 2.52 -4.27
C ARG A 152 6.67 3.86 -4.64
N THR A 153 5.35 3.93 -4.71
CA THR A 153 4.62 5.19 -4.99
C THR A 153 4.83 6.21 -3.87
N LEU A 154 4.90 5.78 -2.61
CA LEU A 154 5.21 6.63 -1.47
C LEU A 154 6.64 7.19 -1.53
N GLU A 155 7.63 6.37 -1.92
CA GLU A 155 9.00 6.83 -2.16
C GLU A 155 9.06 7.90 -3.25
N GLN A 156 8.41 7.66 -4.40
CA GLN A 156 8.30 8.65 -5.48
C GLN A 156 7.63 9.95 -5.01
N THR A 157 6.59 9.84 -4.19
CA THR A 157 5.89 11.01 -3.60
C THR A 157 6.78 11.80 -2.67
N ASN A 158 7.56 11.13 -1.81
CA ASN A 158 8.52 11.78 -0.93
C ASN A 158 9.60 12.52 -1.71
N GLU A 159 10.11 11.92 -2.78
CA GLU A 159 11.10 12.56 -3.63
C GLU A 159 10.52 13.77 -4.36
N GLN A 160 9.30 13.68 -4.91
CA GLN A 160 8.65 14.83 -5.54
C GLN A 160 8.41 15.97 -4.55
N ILE A 161 8.01 15.68 -3.30
CA ILE A 161 7.91 16.71 -2.24
C ILE A 161 9.26 17.38 -1.98
N ARG A 162 10.36 16.61 -1.98
CA ARG A 162 11.72 17.16 -1.81
C ARG A 162 12.09 18.09 -2.97
N LEU A 163 11.78 17.70 -4.20
CA LEU A 163 12.02 18.52 -5.40
C LEU A 163 11.19 19.81 -5.37
N ASN A 164 9.91 19.75 -4.99
CA ASN A 164 9.07 20.93 -4.83
C ASN A 164 9.64 21.90 -3.79
N ARG A 165 10.13 21.39 -2.65
CA ARG A 165 10.79 22.22 -1.61
C ARG A 165 12.08 22.86 -2.11
N SER A 166 12.86 22.17 -2.96
CA SER A 166 14.05 22.75 -3.60
C SER A 166 13.68 23.87 -4.57
N ALA A 167 12.65 23.69 -5.40
CA ALA A 167 12.16 24.73 -6.29
C ALA A 167 11.64 25.95 -5.51
N LYS A 168 10.87 25.70 -4.44
CA LYS A 168 10.40 26.73 -3.50
C LYS A 168 11.57 27.57 -2.95
N TYR A 169 12.60 26.93 -2.43
CA TYR A 169 13.76 27.63 -1.87
C TYR A 169 14.44 28.54 -2.91
N ASN A 170 14.64 28.05 -4.14
CA ASN A 170 15.26 28.83 -5.20
C ASN A 170 14.43 30.08 -5.55
N LEU A 171 13.10 29.94 -5.65
CA LEU A 171 12.19 31.07 -5.87
C LEU A 171 12.26 32.08 -4.72
N GLU A 172 12.28 31.64 -3.47
CA GLU A 172 12.37 32.52 -2.29
C GLU A 172 13.68 33.30 -2.26
N MET A 173 14.80 32.69 -2.65
CA MET A 173 16.09 33.38 -2.72
C MET A 173 16.09 34.45 -3.83
N ASP A 174 15.61 34.09 -5.03
CA ASP A 174 15.51 35.05 -6.14
C ASP A 174 14.59 36.22 -5.78
N LEU A 175 13.42 35.94 -5.18
CA LEU A 175 12.50 36.97 -4.70
C LEU A 175 13.14 37.92 -3.70
N LYS A 176 13.94 37.41 -2.76
CA LYS A 176 14.66 38.22 -1.77
C LYS A 176 15.64 39.17 -2.44
N ASP A 177 16.38 38.70 -3.44
CA ASP A 177 17.33 39.50 -4.20
C ASP A 177 16.60 40.56 -5.03
N LYS A 178 15.52 40.19 -5.72
CA LYS A 178 14.66 41.12 -6.48
C LYS A 178 14.03 42.18 -5.59
N PHE A 179 13.57 41.81 -4.39
CA PHE A 179 13.02 42.76 -3.41
C PHE A 179 14.09 43.77 -2.97
N THR A 180 15.29 43.30 -2.65
CA THR A 180 16.40 44.16 -2.24
C THR A 180 16.82 45.11 -3.36
N ALA A 181 16.92 44.60 -4.60
CA ALA A 181 17.23 45.41 -5.78
C ALA A 181 16.17 46.50 -6.00
N LEU A 182 14.88 46.15 -5.91
CA LEU A 182 13.79 47.10 -6.07
C LEU A 182 13.82 48.21 -5.01
N MET A 183 14.11 47.87 -3.75
CA MET A 183 14.23 48.85 -2.67
C MET A 183 15.37 49.84 -2.91
N ILE A 184 16.50 49.38 -3.45
CA ILE A 184 17.63 50.23 -3.81
C ILE A 184 17.22 51.15 -4.98
N ASP A 185 16.59 50.61 -6.01
CA ASP A 185 16.17 51.39 -7.18
C ASP A 185 15.08 52.41 -6.83
N ASP A 186 14.11 52.06 -5.97
CA ASP A 186 13.10 52.99 -5.42
C ASP A 186 13.76 54.14 -4.64
N TYR A 187 14.78 53.84 -3.83
CA TYR A 187 15.57 54.87 -3.15
C TYR A 187 16.29 55.77 -4.17
N CYS A 188 16.99 55.19 -5.15
CA CYS A 188 17.69 55.94 -6.19
C CYS A 188 16.74 56.85 -6.99
N ALA A 189 15.57 56.35 -7.38
CA ALA A 189 14.55 57.11 -8.09
C ALA A 189 13.98 58.29 -7.25
N SER A 190 14.03 58.19 -5.92
CA SER A 190 13.59 59.26 -5.02
C SER A 190 14.62 60.38 -4.82
N LEU A 191 15.88 60.19 -5.25
CA LEU A 191 16.94 61.16 -5.07
C LEU A 191 16.78 62.34 -6.03
N THR A 192 16.89 63.56 -5.49
CA THR A 192 16.88 64.81 -6.23
C THR A 192 18.08 65.66 -5.81
N SER A 193 18.41 66.70 -6.58
CA SER A 193 19.50 67.64 -6.22
C SER A 193 19.29 68.33 -4.87
N ASN A 194 18.06 68.33 -4.33
CA ASN A 194 17.71 68.95 -3.05
C ASN A 194 17.53 67.93 -1.92
N THR A 195 17.79 66.64 -2.17
CA THR A 195 17.67 65.60 -1.15
C THR A 195 18.76 65.81 -0.09
N PRO A 196 18.41 65.83 1.22
CA PRO A 196 19.40 65.92 2.29
C PRO A 196 20.41 64.76 2.24
N ASP A 197 21.63 65.00 2.71
CA ASP A 197 22.70 63.99 2.85
C ASP A 197 23.22 63.33 1.56
N ILE A 198 22.96 63.91 0.38
CA ILE A 198 23.72 63.56 -0.84
C ILE A 198 25.19 63.94 -0.66
N ARG A 199 26.10 63.01 -0.97
CA ARG A 199 27.55 63.14 -0.72
C ARG A 199 28.38 62.74 -1.92
N TYR A 200 29.56 63.32 -2.05
CA TYR A 200 30.58 62.80 -2.96
C TYR A 200 31.06 61.45 -2.43
N ALA A 201 30.86 60.40 -3.23
CA ALA A 201 31.34 59.06 -2.91
C ALA A 201 32.72 58.84 -3.53
N ASP A 202 33.71 58.54 -2.69
CA ASP A 202 35.03 58.12 -3.15
C ASP A 202 34.93 56.78 -3.90
N ASN A 203 35.55 56.69 -5.08
CA ASN A 203 35.50 55.51 -5.96
C ASN A 203 34.08 55.04 -6.33
N ALA A 204 33.14 55.96 -6.56
CA ALA A 204 31.77 55.64 -7.00
C ALA A 204 31.73 54.83 -8.31
N VAL A 205 32.69 55.07 -9.21
CA VAL A 205 32.87 54.27 -10.42
C VAL A 205 33.65 53.01 -10.07
N LYS A 206 32.92 51.91 -9.87
CA LYS A 206 33.50 50.56 -9.75
C LYS A 206 33.22 49.79 -11.03
N ILE A 207 34.27 49.33 -11.69
CA ILE A 207 34.15 48.35 -12.76
C ILE A 207 34.57 47.01 -12.17
N GLU A 208 33.60 46.21 -11.71
CA GLU A 208 33.85 44.88 -11.18
C GLU A 208 33.85 43.85 -12.31
N GLU A 209 34.81 42.92 -12.30
CA GLU A 209 34.89 41.82 -13.28
C GLU A 209 33.71 40.83 -13.20
N LYS A 210 32.82 40.97 -12.21
CA LYS A 210 31.73 40.03 -11.90
C LYS A 210 30.33 40.56 -12.25
N PHE A 211 30.21 41.61 -13.05
CA PHE A 211 28.89 42.09 -13.45
C PHE A 211 28.13 41.04 -14.26
N VAL A 212 26.85 40.88 -13.92
CA VAL A 212 25.90 40.00 -14.61
C VAL A 212 25.24 40.79 -15.72
N THR A 213 25.12 40.20 -16.91
CA THR A 213 24.44 40.86 -18.03
C THR A 213 22.92 40.91 -17.78
N PRO A 214 22.18 41.84 -18.40
CA PRO A 214 20.71 41.83 -18.34
C PRO A 214 20.11 40.50 -18.80
N GLU A 215 20.70 39.89 -19.83
CA GLU A 215 20.31 38.58 -20.34
C GLU A 215 20.51 37.48 -19.29
N ASP A 216 21.70 37.39 -18.67
CA ASP A 216 21.96 36.42 -17.60
C ASP A 216 21.02 36.60 -16.39
N TRP A 217 20.64 37.84 -16.08
CA TRP A 217 19.70 38.15 -14.99
C TRP A 217 18.28 37.68 -15.29
N ILE A 218 17.82 37.84 -16.55
CA ILE A 218 16.53 37.31 -17.02
C ILE A 218 16.56 35.78 -17.00
N ASP A 219 17.61 35.18 -17.54
CA ASP A 219 17.78 33.73 -17.64
C ASP A 219 17.78 33.06 -16.26
N PHE A 220 18.42 33.68 -15.27
CA PHE A 220 18.42 33.18 -13.89
C PHE A 220 16.99 33.03 -13.34
N SER A 221 16.15 34.05 -13.47
CA SER A 221 14.77 34.00 -12.98
C SER A 221 13.89 33.09 -13.83
N ASN A 222 14.09 33.06 -15.14
CA ASN A 222 13.43 32.10 -16.04
C ASN A 222 13.68 30.65 -15.63
N ILE A 223 14.94 30.27 -15.40
CA ILE A 223 15.32 28.91 -14.99
C ILE A 223 14.60 28.50 -13.70
N ASN A 224 14.49 29.42 -12.73
CA ASN A 224 13.78 29.15 -11.47
C ASN A 224 12.27 28.94 -11.71
N VAL A 225 11.66 29.79 -12.54
CA VAL A 225 10.25 29.68 -12.93
C VAL A 225 9.96 28.37 -13.68
N GLU A 226 10.76 28.03 -14.68
CA GLU A 226 10.62 26.79 -15.46
C GLU A 226 10.77 25.54 -14.59
N LYS A 227 11.77 25.55 -13.70
CA LYS A 227 11.98 24.45 -12.76
C LYS A 227 10.77 24.27 -11.84
N ALA A 228 10.24 25.36 -11.28
CA ALA A 228 9.06 25.30 -10.43
C ALA A 228 7.82 24.77 -11.18
N GLU A 229 7.60 25.22 -12.42
CA GLU A 229 6.48 24.74 -13.25
C GLU A 229 6.62 23.26 -13.60
N LYS A 230 7.85 22.80 -13.89
CA LYS A 230 8.15 21.40 -14.15
C LYS A 230 7.80 20.53 -12.94
N GLU A 231 8.26 20.90 -11.75
CA GLU A 231 7.99 20.10 -10.54
C GLU A 231 6.50 20.15 -10.14
N ARG A 232 5.82 21.27 -10.39
CA ARG A 232 4.36 21.37 -10.25
C ARG A 232 3.63 20.40 -11.18
N THR A 233 4.03 20.37 -12.46
CA THR A 233 3.45 19.47 -13.47
C THR A 233 3.68 18.00 -13.11
N ASN A 234 4.88 17.66 -12.65
CA ASN A 234 5.19 16.31 -12.17
C ASN A 234 4.31 15.92 -10.96
N SER A 235 4.09 16.85 -10.02
CA SER A 235 3.22 16.64 -8.86
C SER A 235 1.77 16.37 -9.26
N LEU A 236 1.23 17.13 -10.22
CA LEU A 236 -0.12 16.93 -10.75
C LEU A 236 -0.28 15.55 -11.41
N ALA A 237 0.69 15.16 -12.25
CA ALA A 237 0.70 13.84 -12.88
C ALA A 237 0.79 12.71 -11.85
N LEU A 238 1.64 12.89 -10.83
CA LEU A 238 1.81 11.92 -9.75
C LEU A 238 0.53 11.76 -8.92
N ARG A 239 -0.21 12.83 -8.64
CA ARG A 239 -1.50 12.74 -7.94
C ARG A 239 -2.52 11.91 -8.70
N ALA A 240 -2.66 12.14 -10.01
CA ALA A 240 -3.57 11.36 -10.84
C ALA A 240 -3.19 9.87 -10.84
N LEU A 241 -1.88 9.57 -10.87
CA LEU A 241 -1.38 8.21 -10.74
C LEU A 241 -1.69 7.61 -9.37
N ILE A 242 -1.48 8.35 -8.28
CA ILE A 242 -1.78 7.90 -6.91
C ILE A 242 -3.26 7.57 -6.75
N ASP A 243 -4.17 8.43 -7.22
CA ASP A 243 -5.62 8.16 -7.14
C ASP A 243 -5.99 6.88 -7.90
N SER A 244 -5.42 6.68 -9.09
CA SER A 244 -5.61 5.46 -9.87
C SER A 244 -5.11 4.21 -9.13
N ILE A 245 -3.89 4.28 -8.56
CA ILE A 245 -3.30 3.17 -7.80
C ILE A 245 -4.14 2.85 -6.56
N LEU A 246 -4.54 3.86 -5.77
CA LEU A 246 -5.36 3.66 -4.58
C LEU A 246 -6.70 2.99 -4.92
N SER A 247 -7.37 3.47 -5.97
CA SER A 247 -8.65 2.91 -6.42
C SER A 247 -8.51 1.47 -6.93
N GLN A 248 -7.52 1.23 -7.80
CA GLN A 248 -7.30 -0.09 -8.41
C GLN A 248 -6.90 -1.12 -7.35
N THR A 249 -5.95 -0.80 -6.47
CA THR A 249 -5.49 -1.71 -5.43
C THR A 249 -6.58 -2.03 -4.41
N ALA A 250 -7.40 -1.05 -4.01
CA ALA A 250 -8.56 -1.30 -3.15
C ALA A 250 -9.58 -2.24 -3.83
N SER A 251 -9.82 -2.05 -5.13
CA SER A 251 -10.69 -2.91 -5.93
C SER A 251 -10.18 -4.35 -6.00
N ASP A 252 -8.88 -4.53 -6.31
CA ASP A 252 -8.26 -5.85 -6.44
C ASP A 252 -8.26 -6.60 -5.12
N MET A 253 -7.93 -5.93 -4.01
CA MET A 253 -8.01 -6.52 -2.67
C MET A 253 -9.45 -6.93 -2.33
N ARG A 254 -10.45 -6.07 -2.60
CA ARG A 254 -11.87 -6.38 -2.32
C ARG A 254 -12.35 -7.59 -3.11
N LYS A 255 -11.99 -7.66 -4.40
CA LYS A 255 -12.32 -8.78 -5.26
C LYS A 255 -11.69 -10.07 -4.74
N GLN A 256 -10.40 -10.05 -4.40
CA GLN A 256 -9.72 -11.25 -3.93
C GLN A 256 -10.25 -11.73 -2.57
N ARG A 257 -10.56 -10.79 -1.66
CA ARG A 257 -11.21 -11.12 -0.37
C ARG A 257 -12.53 -11.86 -0.58
N GLU A 258 -13.34 -11.41 -1.54
CA GLU A 258 -14.63 -12.03 -1.85
C GLU A 258 -14.45 -13.43 -2.43
N MET A 259 -13.50 -13.63 -3.35
CA MET A 259 -13.18 -14.95 -3.90
C MET A 259 -12.84 -15.96 -2.80
N VAL A 260 -12.00 -15.56 -1.84
CA VAL A 260 -11.64 -16.41 -0.70
C VAL A 260 -12.86 -16.70 0.19
N ASN A 261 -13.71 -15.70 0.46
CA ASN A 261 -14.89 -15.88 1.30
C ASN A 261 -15.90 -16.85 0.65
N VAL A 262 -16.11 -16.74 -0.66
CA VAL A 262 -16.96 -17.65 -1.43
C VAL A 262 -16.36 -19.07 -1.41
N ALA A 263 -15.05 -19.21 -1.61
CA ALA A 263 -14.38 -20.50 -1.54
C ALA A 263 -14.58 -21.15 -0.15
N PHE A 264 -14.40 -20.40 0.93
CA PHE A 264 -14.66 -20.89 2.30
C PHE A 264 -16.11 -21.33 2.48
N ALA A 265 -17.08 -20.52 2.06
CA ALA A 265 -18.50 -20.85 2.18
C ALA A 265 -18.86 -22.14 1.43
N ASN A 266 -18.32 -22.32 0.22
CA ASN A 266 -18.49 -23.54 -0.57
C ASN A 266 -17.84 -24.73 0.11
N ARG A 267 -16.59 -24.61 0.56
CA ARG A 267 -15.85 -25.69 1.24
C ARG A 267 -16.53 -26.13 2.54
N VAL A 268 -17.01 -25.19 3.36
CA VAL A 268 -17.75 -25.51 4.58
C VAL A 268 -19.04 -26.27 4.25
N LYS A 269 -19.77 -25.86 3.20
CA LYS A 269 -20.97 -26.56 2.75
C LYS A 269 -20.65 -27.99 2.30
N GLU A 270 -19.63 -28.17 1.46
CA GLU A 270 -19.18 -29.49 0.99
C GLU A 270 -18.82 -30.43 2.16
N VAL A 271 -18.09 -29.91 3.16
CA VAL A 271 -17.67 -30.69 4.33
C VAL A 271 -18.86 -31.02 5.23
N LYS A 272 -19.81 -30.10 5.42
CA LYS A 272 -21.07 -30.37 6.15
C LYS A 272 -21.90 -31.45 5.47
N ASP A 273 -22.04 -31.38 4.14
CA ASP A 273 -22.77 -32.39 3.36
C ASP A 273 -22.09 -33.76 3.43
N ALA A 274 -20.75 -33.81 3.35
CA ALA A 274 -19.98 -35.04 3.51
C ALA A 274 -20.12 -35.62 4.92
N LYS A 275 -20.02 -34.79 5.96
CA LYS A 275 -20.21 -35.19 7.35
C LYS A 275 -21.60 -35.79 7.57
N HIS A 276 -22.64 -35.13 7.09
CA HIS A 276 -24.02 -35.59 7.24
C HIS A 276 -24.26 -36.96 6.57
N LYS A 277 -23.65 -37.19 5.40
CA LYS A 277 -23.69 -38.51 4.73
C LYS A 277 -23.00 -39.59 5.57
N LEU A 278 -21.86 -39.28 6.18
CA LEU A 278 -21.15 -40.22 7.06
C LEU A 278 -21.95 -40.51 8.34
N GLU A 279 -22.55 -39.51 8.96
CA GLU A 279 -23.47 -39.68 10.11
C GLU A 279 -24.66 -40.56 9.74
N THR A 280 -25.24 -40.38 8.55
CA THR A 280 -26.33 -41.24 8.05
C THR A 280 -25.88 -42.69 7.88
N LEU A 281 -24.71 -42.92 7.27
CA LEU A 281 -24.13 -44.25 7.13
C LEU A 281 -23.82 -44.89 8.49
N LEU A 282 -23.37 -44.10 9.47
CA LEU A 282 -23.10 -44.58 10.82
C LEU A 282 -24.38 -45.11 11.47
N VAL A 283 -25.50 -44.37 11.38
CA VAL A 283 -26.81 -44.83 11.87
C VAL A 283 -27.21 -46.15 11.19
N MET A 284 -27.07 -46.25 9.87
CA MET A 284 -27.39 -47.49 9.14
C MET A 284 -26.53 -48.68 9.60
N VAL A 285 -25.22 -48.48 9.83
CA VAL A 285 -24.32 -49.53 10.32
C VAL A 285 -24.67 -49.92 11.76
N MET A 286 -25.09 -48.98 12.61
CA MET A 286 -25.54 -49.26 13.97
C MET A 286 -26.84 -50.09 13.98
N ASP A 287 -27.80 -49.77 13.12
CA ASP A 287 -29.05 -50.52 12.98
C ASP A 287 -28.81 -51.95 12.46
N GLU A 288 -27.90 -52.10 11.47
CA GLU A 288 -27.50 -53.42 10.96
C GLU A 288 -26.72 -54.22 12.01
N THR A 289 -25.89 -53.56 12.82
CA THR A 289 -25.18 -54.18 13.95
C THR A 289 -26.17 -54.75 14.96
N ALA A 290 -27.18 -53.98 15.36
CA ALA A 290 -28.23 -54.45 16.27
C ALA A 290 -29.03 -55.62 15.67
N SER A 291 -29.37 -55.54 14.38
CA SER A 291 -30.07 -56.62 13.67
C SER A 291 -29.23 -57.91 13.62
N GLN A 292 -27.92 -57.78 13.42
CA GLN A 292 -27.00 -58.92 13.38
C GLN A 292 -26.76 -59.51 14.78
N GLU A 293 -26.74 -58.70 15.83
CA GLU A 293 -26.72 -59.17 17.22
C GLU A 293 -27.98 -59.97 17.57
N GLU A 294 -29.16 -59.51 17.15
CA GLU A 294 -30.42 -60.25 17.31
C GLU A 294 -30.39 -61.58 16.53
N ASN A 295 -29.92 -61.56 15.29
CA ASN A 295 -29.74 -62.77 14.47
C ASN A 295 -28.79 -63.78 15.14
N ILE A 296 -27.64 -63.33 15.65
CA ILE A 296 -26.69 -64.16 16.40
C ILE A 296 -27.35 -64.75 17.65
N ALA A 297 -28.13 -63.96 18.40
CA ALA A 297 -28.85 -64.45 19.57
C ALA A 297 -29.90 -65.51 19.20
N ALA A 298 -30.65 -65.29 18.11
CA ALA A 298 -31.62 -66.25 17.58
C ALA A 298 -30.94 -67.56 17.11
N LEU A 299 -29.80 -67.47 16.41
CA LEU A 299 -29.00 -68.62 15.97
C LEU A 299 -28.48 -69.41 17.18
N LYS A 300 -27.91 -68.73 18.20
CA LYS A 300 -27.43 -69.37 19.44
C LYS A 300 -28.56 -70.10 20.17
N LYS A 301 -29.73 -69.47 20.29
CA LYS A 301 -30.92 -70.10 20.86
C LYS A 301 -31.37 -71.32 20.04
N ALA A 302 -31.44 -71.19 18.72
CA ALA A 302 -31.85 -72.27 17.83
C ALA A 302 -30.87 -73.46 17.80
N ILE A 303 -29.58 -73.24 18.12
CA ILE A 303 -28.60 -74.30 18.37
C ILE A 303 -28.91 -74.98 19.71
N ALA A 304 -29.04 -74.22 20.80
CA ALA A 304 -29.30 -74.76 22.13
C ALA A 304 -30.62 -75.57 22.19
N ASP A 305 -31.68 -75.07 21.56
CA ASP A 305 -32.99 -75.74 21.47
C ASP A 305 -32.91 -77.10 20.75
N LYS A 306 -31.90 -77.33 19.91
CA LYS A 306 -31.69 -78.61 19.18
C LYS A 306 -30.64 -79.51 19.83
N GLU A 307 -29.58 -78.94 20.41
CA GLU A 307 -28.51 -79.71 21.08
C GLU A 307 -29.02 -80.38 22.35
N GLY A 308 -29.81 -79.69 23.17
CA GLY A 308 -30.34 -80.24 24.43
C GLY A 308 -31.15 -81.53 24.25
N PRO A 309 -32.19 -81.56 23.39
CA PRO A 309 -32.93 -82.78 23.10
C PRO A 309 -32.07 -83.90 22.49
N PHE A 310 -31.09 -83.55 21.65
CA PHE A 310 -30.17 -84.51 21.05
C PHE A 310 -29.26 -85.19 22.09
N GLU A 311 -28.67 -84.41 23.02
CA GLU A 311 -27.87 -84.94 24.13
C GLU A 311 -28.70 -85.86 25.03
N VAL A 312 -29.96 -85.50 25.32
CA VAL A 312 -30.86 -86.34 26.12
C VAL A 312 -31.15 -87.66 25.41
N ALA A 313 -31.46 -87.63 24.10
CA ALA A 313 -31.73 -88.82 23.31
C ALA A 313 -30.50 -89.74 23.23
N GLN A 314 -29.30 -89.17 22.99
CA GLN A 314 -28.04 -89.93 22.98
C GLN A 314 -27.72 -90.53 24.35
N THR A 315 -27.81 -89.75 25.43
CA THR A 315 -27.54 -90.20 26.80
C THR A 315 -28.50 -91.32 27.21
N ARG A 316 -29.79 -91.20 26.86
CA ARG A 316 -30.80 -92.25 27.11
C ARG A 316 -30.48 -93.53 26.36
N LEU A 317 -30.08 -93.43 25.09
CA LEU A 317 -29.71 -94.58 24.28
C LEU A 317 -28.46 -95.27 24.82
N GLU A 318 -27.43 -94.50 25.17
CA GLU A 318 -26.19 -95.00 25.78
C GLU A 318 -26.47 -95.72 27.11
N ALA A 319 -27.23 -95.11 28.02
CA ALA A 319 -27.57 -95.72 29.31
C ALA A 319 -28.29 -97.07 29.12
N ARG A 320 -29.18 -97.18 28.13
CA ARG A 320 -29.89 -98.43 27.83
C ARG A 320 -29.04 -99.50 27.17
N ASN A 321 -27.93 -99.13 26.52
CA ASN A 321 -26.96 -100.05 25.95
C ASN A 321 -26.09 -100.75 27.03
N HIS A 322 -26.16 -100.31 28.28
CA HIS A 322 -25.46 -100.93 29.42
C HIS A 322 -26.33 -101.95 30.20
N ARG A 323 -27.54 -102.25 29.71
CA ARG A 323 -28.41 -103.25 30.37
C ARG A 323 -27.79 -104.65 30.27
N PRO A 324 -27.76 -105.44 31.36
CA PRO A 324 -27.05 -106.72 31.37
C PRO A 324 -27.86 -107.87 30.74
N ASN A 325 -27.16 -108.77 30.05
CA ASN A 325 -27.69 -110.07 29.58
C ASN A 325 -29.00 -109.93 28.78
N MET A 326 -30.06 -110.60 29.23
CA MET A 326 -31.37 -110.65 28.56
C MET A 326 -32.12 -109.32 28.58
N GLU A 327 -31.74 -108.39 29.47
CA GLU A 327 -32.33 -107.05 29.58
C GLU A 327 -31.81 -106.08 28.49
N LEU A 328 -30.77 -106.46 27.73
CA LEU A 328 -30.34 -105.78 26.51
C LEU A 328 -31.30 -106.08 25.35
N CYS A 329 -32.56 -105.73 25.57
CA CYS A 329 -33.66 -106.05 24.68
C CYS A 329 -33.93 -104.87 23.72
N TYR A 330 -34.14 -105.21 22.44
CA TYR A 330 -34.67 -104.32 21.41
C TYR A 330 -36.19 -104.16 21.58
N ASP A 331 -36.57 -103.58 22.70
CA ASP A 331 -37.97 -103.24 23.00
C ASP A 331 -38.43 -101.98 22.25
N THR A 332 -39.72 -101.67 22.36
CA THR A 332 -40.34 -100.53 21.68
C THR A 332 -39.64 -99.21 21.99
N VAL A 333 -39.15 -99.03 23.22
CA VAL A 333 -38.45 -97.81 23.65
C VAL A 333 -37.04 -97.75 23.05
N GLN A 334 -36.33 -98.88 23.01
CA GLN A 334 -35.01 -98.98 22.38
C GLN A 334 -35.07 -98.65 20.89
N CYS A 335 -36.01 -99.27 20.16
CA CYS A 335 -36.21 -98.99 18.74
C CYS A 335 -36.56 -97.52 18.50
N ARG A 336 -37.40 -96.92 19.37
CA ARG A 336 -37.82 -95.53 19.16
C ARG A 336 -36.75 -94.50 19.55
N LEU A 337 -35.92 -94.76 20.55
CA LEU A 337 -34.74 -93.95 20.86
C LEU A 337 -33.70 -94.00 19.73
N ILE A 338 -33.48 -95.17 19.12
CA ILE A 338 -32.60 -95.29 17.93
C ILE A 338 -33.17 -94.43 16.79
N SER A 339 -34.46 -94.53 16.50
CA SER A 339 -35.09 -93.69 15.47
C SER A 339 -35.09 -92.20 15.82
N GLU A 340 -35.27 -91.82 17.09
CA GLU A 340 -35.20 -90.42 17.54
C GLU A 340 -33.79 -89.86 17.36
N VAL A 341 -32.75 -90.60 17.77
CA VAL A 341 -31.36 -90.22 17.54
C VAL A 341 -31.07 -90.16 16.05
N GLU A 342 -31.56 -91.09 15.23
CA GLU A 342 -31.41 -91.05 13.77
C GLU A 342 -32.18 -89.89 13.12
N GLU A 343 -33.39 -89.55 13.58
CA GLU A 343 -34.20 -88.43 13.09
C GLU A 343 -33.57 -87.10 13.48
N LEU A 344 -33.08 -86.95 14.72
CA LEU A 344 -32.35 -85.76 15.16
C LEU A 344 -31.01 -85.64 14.44
N THR A 345 -30.28 -86.75 14.27
CA THR A 345 -29.07 -86.81 13.45
C THR A 345 -29.39 -86.43 12.01
N LYS A 346 -30.47 -86.95 11.42
CA LYS A 346 -30.95 -86.57 10.07
C LYS A 346 -31.50 -85.15 10.00
N ASN A 347 -32.06 -84.56 11.05
CA ASN A 347 -32.49 -83.16 11.03
C ASN A 347 -31.28 -82.22 11.12
N ILE A 348 -30.26 -82.65 11.88
CA ILE A 348 -28.93 -82.03 11.89
C ILE A 348 -28.21 -82.24 10.55
N GLN A 349 -28.42 -83.39 9.87
CA GLN A 349 -27.68 -83.83 8.67
C GLN A 349 -28.39 -83.58 7.33
N ARG A 350 -29.71 -83.46 7.27
CA ARG A 350 -30.49 -83.05 6.07
C ARG A 350 -30.38 -81.54 5.85
N GLN A 351 -29.94 -80.81 6.87
CA GLN A 351 -29.44 -79.43 6.76
C GLN A 351 -28.00 -79.36 6.18
N VAL A 352 -27.36 -80.50 5.85
CA VAL A 352 -25.99 -80.60 5.30
C VAL A 352 -25.96 -80.74 3.77
N GLU A 353 -27.05 -81.12 3.10
CA GLU A 353 -27.00 -81.52 1.67
C GLU A 353 -27.39 -80.43 0.64
N MET A 354 -27.57 -79.18 1.04
CA MET A 354 -27.68 -78.07 0.07
C MET A 354 -26.49 -77.13 0.18
N LEU A 355 -25.55 -77.32 -0.77
CA LEU A 355 -24.37 -76.51 -1.12
C LEU A 355 -23.03 -76.97 -0.50
N VAL A 356 -22.41 -77.92 -1.21
CA VAL A 356 -20.96 -78.14 -1.36
C VAL A 356 -20.16 -78.53 -0.10
N GLY A 357 -19.96 -79.85 0.05
CA GLY A 357 -18.66 -80.46 0.38
C GLY A 357 -17.92 -79.99 1.63
N GLY A 358 -18.31 -80.47 2.81
CA GLY A 358 -17.39 -80.63 3.94
C GLY A 358 -17.99 -80.31 5.31
N GLY A 359 -18.01 -81.32 6.19
CA GLY A 359 -18.13 -81.14 7.64
C GLY A 359 -19.55 -80.99 8.20
N ASN A 360 -19.72 -81.42 9.46
CA ASN A 360 -20.86 -81.03 10.29
C ASN A 360 -21.05 -79.50 10.23
N LEU A 361 -22.24 -79.03 10.64
CA LEU A 361 -22.40 -77.77 11.41
C LEU A 361 -22.86 -76.48 10.69
N TRP A 362 -23.71 -76.53 9.64
CA TRP A 362 -24.20 -75.31 8.95
C TRP A 362 -24.76 -74.20 9.89
N ILE A 363 -25.47 -74.50 10.98
CA ILE A 363 -25.94 -73.44 11.90
C ILE A 363 -24.77 -72.81 12.69
N LYS A 364 -23.73 -73.58 13.06
CA LYS A 364 -22.56 -72.97 13.70
C LYS A 364 -21.60 -72.33 12.68
N ASP A 365 -21.58 -72.77 11.43
CA ASP A 365 -20.88 -72.06 10.34
C ASP A 365 -21.60 -70.75 9.99
N THR A 366 -22.93 -70.77 9.92
CA THR A 366 -23.75 -69.56 9.75
C THR A 366 -23.58 -68.62 10.94
N LEU A 367 -23.49 -69.15 12.16
CA LEU A 367 -23.16 -68.38 13.35
C LEU A 367 -21.74 -67.78 13.26
N ALA A 368 -20.73 -68.56 12.84
CA ALA A 368 -19.36 -68.09 12.69
C ALA A 368 -19.24 -67.00 11.61
N GLN A 369 -19.98 -67.15 10.50
CA GLN A 369 -20.10 -66.11 9.48
C GLN A 369 -20.77 -64.87 10.07
N ALA A 370 -21.89 -65.02 10.79
CA ALA A 370 -22.60 -63.90 11.38
C ALA A 370 -21.74 -63.14 12.41
N GLU A 371 -21.00 -63.85 13.25
CA GLU A 371 -20.03 -63.27 14.20
C GLU A 371 -18.85 -62.60 13.48
N THR A 372 -18.47 -63.08 12.28
CA THR A 372 -17.46 -62.42 11.44
C THR A 372 -17.99 -61.12 10.85
N GLU A 373 -19.20 -61.12 10.32
CA GLU A 373 -19.84 -59.89 9.83
C GLU A 373 -20.07 -58.88 10.95
N LEU A 374 -20.47 -59.30 12.14
CA LEU A 374 -20.60 -58.40 13.29
C LEU A 374 -19.27 -57.71 13.60
N ARG A 375 -18.15 -58.45 13.63
CA ARG A 375 -16.81 -57.86 13.80
C ARG A 375 -16.46 -56.88 12.67
N SER A 376 -16.85 -57.17 11.44
CA SER A 376 -16.64 -56.27 10.29
C SER A 376 -17.46 -54.99 10.44
N LEU A 377 -18.73 -55.08 10.85
CA LEU A 377 -19.59 -53.94 11.13
C LEU A 377 -19.04 -53.07 12.25
N SER A 378 -18.58 -53.65 13.37
CA SER A 378 -17.95 -52.89 14.45
C SER A 378 -16.71 -52.13 14.00
N ARG A 379 -15.87 -52.73 13.13
CA ARG A 379 -14.72 -52.02 12.53
C ARG A 379 -15.17 -50.88 11.63
N ARG A 380 -16.24 -51.07 10.85
CA ARG A 380 -16.76 -50.01 9.98
C ARG A 380 -17.37 -48.86 10.79
N GLN A 381 -18.04 -49.16 11.90
CA GLN A 381 -18.54 -48.16 12.82
C GLN A 381 -17.41 -47.26 13.34
N LEU A 382 -16.34 -47.85 13.90
CA LEU A 382 -15.18 -47.09 14.38
C LEU A 382 -14.56 -46.24 13.29
N SER A 383 -14.39 -46.81 12.08
CA SER A 383 -13.85 -46.08 10.93
C SER A 383 -14.75 -44.90 10.51
N LEU A 384 -16.08 -45.03 10.56
CA LEU A 384 -17.00 -43.93 10.27
C LEU A 384 -16.94 -42.84 11.34
N GLU A 385 -16.86 -43.22 12.62
CA GLU A 385 -16.69 -42.27 13.75
C GLU A 385 -15.40 -41.46 13.60
N GLU A 386 -14.28 -42.12 13.27
CA GLU A 386 -13.00 -41.45 12.98
C GLU A 386 -13.11 -40.50 11.77
N GLU A 387 -13.73 -40.92 10.67
CA GLU A 387 -13.95 -40.06 9.49
C GLU A 387 -14.82 -38.84 9.81
N ILE A 388 -15.86 -38.99 10.64
CA ILE A 388 -16.71 -37.89 11.13
C ILE A 388 -15.89 -36.92 11.97
N GLN A 389 -15.06 -37.42 12.89
CA GLN A 389 -14.19 -36.58 13.72
C GLN A 389 -13.20 -35.76 12.88
N VAL A 390 -12.68 -36.33 11.79
CA VAL A 390 -11.86 -35.59 10.80
C VAL A 390 -12.66 -34.44 10.18
N LYS A 391 -13.92 -34.67 9.78
CA LYS A 391 -14.78 -33.61 9.22
C LYS A 391 -15.09 -32.52 10.26
N GLU A 392 -15.29 -32.89 11.53
CA GLU A 392 -15.49 -31.92 12.62
C GLU A 392 -14.26 -31.03 12.84
N ASN A 393 -13.06 -31.61 12.81
CA ASN A 393 -11.81 -30.85 12.89
C ASN A 393 -11.71 -29.83 11.74
N THR A 394 -12.00 -30.26 10.51
CA THR A 394 -12.01 -29.39 9.32
C THR A 394 -13.01 -28.23 9.47
N LEU A 395 -14.25 -28.51 9.91
CA LEU A 395 -15.26 -27.48 10.12
C LEU A 395 -14.86 -26.49 11.22
N TYR A 396 -14.28 -26.98 12.32
CA TYR A 396 -13.79 -26.09 13.38
C TYR A 396 -12.69 -25.15 12.86
N ILE A 397 -11.74 -25.66 12.07
CA ILE A 397 -10.67 -24.83 11.50
C ILE A 397 -11.22 -23.79 10.53
N ASP A 398 -12.08 -24.19 9.60
CA ASP A 398 -12.57 -23.28 8.56
C ASP A 398 -13.59 -22.29 9.11
N GLU A 399 -14.64 -22.78 9.76
CA GLU A 399 -15.79 -21.97 10.18
C GLU A 399 -15.48 -21.17 11.46
N VAL A 400 -14.80 -21.77 12.44
CA VAL A 400 -14.54 -21.12 13.74
C VAL A 400 -13.22 -20.35 13.73
N LEU A 401 -12.12 -20.95 13.28
CA LEU A 401 -10.82 -20.27 13.34
C LEU A 401 -10.61 -19.30 12.18
N CYS A 402 -10.90 -19.70 10.95
CA CYS A 402 -10.58 -18.89 9.77
C CYS A 402 -11.67 -17.87 9.46
N MET A 403 -12.91 -18.31 9.23
CA MET A 403 -14.00 -17.41 8.81
C MET A 403 -14.28 -16.33 9.84
N GLN A 404 -14.29 -16.63 11.15
CA GLN A 404 -14.46 -15.61 12.20
C GLN A 404 -13.35 -14.55 12.19
N MET A 405 -12.09 -14.96 11.98
CA MET A 405 -11.00 -14.00 11.83
C MET A 405 -11.16 -13.14 10.56
N ARG A 406 -11.69 -13.71 9.48
CA ARG A 406 -11.89 -12.99 8.22
C ARG A 406 -13.01 -11.95 8.28
N GLU A 407 -13.94 -12.06 9.23
CA GLU A 407 -14.97 -11.03 9.46
C GLU A 407 -14.36 -9.69 9.85
N SER A 408 -13.19 -9.68 10.52
CA SER A 408 -12.49 -8.45 10.89
C SER A 408 -11.69 -7.81 9.74
N VAL A 409 -11.51 -8.52 8.61
CA VAL A 409 -10.78 -8.00 7.45
C VAL A 409 -11.57 -6.84 6.84
N GLN A 410 -11.09 -5.61 7.01
CA GLN A 410 -11.68 -4.42 6.39
C GLN A 410 -10.75 -3.89 5.29
N ILE A 411 -11.33 -3.63 4.12
CA ILE A 411 -10.63 -2.97 3.01
C ILE A 411 -11.33 -1.64 2.80
N ASN A 412 -10.68 -0.56 3.25
CA ASN A 412 -11.24 0.78 3.20
C ASN A 412 -10.85 1.49 1.90
N ASP A 413 -11.70 2.43 1.50
CA ASP A 413 -11.39 3.40 0.44
C ASP A 413 -10.66 4.59 1.07
N PHE A 414 -9.53 5.00 0.48
CA PHE A 414 -8.63 6.01 1.04
C PHE A 414 -8.42 7.21 0.13
#